data_AF-A0A2M7I0M1-F1
#
_entry.id   AF-A0A2M7I0M1-F1
#
_cell.length_a   1.000
_cell.length_b   1.000
_cell.length_c   1.000
_cell.angle_alpha   90.00
_cell.angle_beta   90.00
_cell.angle_gamma   90.00
#
_symmetry.space_group_name_H-M   'P 1'
#
loop_
_entity.id
_entity.type
_entity.pdbx_description
1 polymer ?
#
loop_
_entity_poly.entity_id
_entity_poly.type
_entity_poly.pdbx_seq_one_letter_code
_entity_poly.pdbx_strand_id
1 'polypeptide(L)'
;FTEISISYSRPGVKGRKIWGGLVPYNKVWRAGANEATVITFSTDVKINGKKLKKGSYGFFTIPTEKEWTLIFNNIWDQWGAFTYNEAKDELRIKVKSVKNIFTEWLNYSFDKMNVQKAGKTNSAVICLNWENIKVPFTVEVETKE
;
A
#
# COMPACT_ATOMS: atom_id res chain seq x y z
N PHE A 1 -11.46 -15.31 11.05
CA PHE A 1 -10.77 -15.10 9.76
C PHE A 1 -10.47 -13.62 9.58
N THR A 2 -9.48 -13.27 8.75
CA THR A 2 -9.18 -11.86 8.41
C THR A 2 -9.32 -11.68 6.91
N GLU A 3 -10.05 -10.65 6.51
CA GLU A 3 -10.20 -10.23 5.12
C GLU A 3 -9.36 -8.97 4.90
N ILE A 4 -8.63 -8.95 3.79
CA ILE A 4 -7.83 -7.81 3.35
C ILE A 4 -8.24 -7.53 1.91
N SER A 5 -8.77 -6.34 1.65
CA SER A 5 -9.17 -5.91 0.30
C SER A 5 -8.42 -4.65 -0.12
N ILE A 6 -8.10 -4.58 -1.41
CA ILE A 6 -7.45 -3.42 -2.03
C ILE A 6 -8.30 -3.00 -3.22
N SER A 7 -8.93 -1.84 -3.12
CA SER A 7 -9.66 -1.20 -4.21
C SER A 7 -8.79 -0.12 -4.82
N TYR A 8 -8.52 -0.19 -6.12
CA TYR A 8 -7.61 0.73 -6.80
C TYR A 8 -7.91 0.84 -8.28
N SER A 9 -7.53 1.99 -8.86
CA SER A 9 -7.43 2.14 -10.31
C SER A 9 -6.04 1.80 -10.80
N ARG A 10 -5.97 1.16 -11.97
CA ARG A 10 -4.76 0.53 -12.55
C ARG A 10 -4.21 1.36 -13.72
N PRO A 11 -3.39 2.41 -13.49
CA PRO A 11 -2.75 3.15 -14.59
C PRO A 11 -1.68 2.32 -15.30
N GLY A 12 -1.52 2.57 -16.60
CA GLY A 12 -0.49 1.93 -17.45
C GLY A 12 0.74 2.83 -17.62
N VAL A 13 1.91 2.26 -17.88
CA VAL A 13 3.13 3.03 -18.16
C VAL A 13 2.97 3.82 -19.45
N LYS A 14 2.56 3.15 -20.53
CA LYS A 14 2.27 3.72 -21.86
C LYS A 14 3.44 4.55 -22.42
N GLY A 15 4.67 4.06 -22.26
CA GLY A 15 5.89 4.72 -22.74
C GLY A 15 6.28 6.01 -22.00
N ARG A 16 5.60 6.35 -20.90
CA ARG A 16 5.88 7.56 -20.11
C ARG A 16 6.93 7.29 -19.03
N LYS A 17 7.67 8.33 -18.64
CA LYS A 17 8.48 8.30 -17.42
C LYS A 17 7.58 8.34 -16.19
N ILE A 18 7.56 7.25 -15.41
CA ILE A 18 6.69 7.14 -14.24
C ILE A 18 7.31 7.83 -13.04
N TRP A 19 8.44 7.33 -12.54
CA TRP A 19 9.04 7.84 -11.31
C TRP A 19 9.87 9.11 -11.56
N GLY A 20 9.61 10.16 -10.78
CA GLY A 20 10.17 11.49 -11.02
C GLY A 20 9.61 12.17 -12.29
N GLY A 21 8.54 11.62 -12.88
CA GLY A 21 7.81 12.17 -14.01
C GLY A 21 6.32 12.25 -13.67
N LEU A 22 5.54 11.30 -14.17
CA LEU A 22 4.10 11.19 -13.86
C LEU A 22 3.82 11.12 -12.36
N VAL A 23 4.65 10.38 -11.62
CA VAL A 23 4.65 10.33 -10.16
C VAL A 23 5.89 11.09 -9.68
N PRO A 24 5.74 12.35 -9.25
CA PRO A 24 6.86 13.14 -8.76
C PRO A 24 7.38 12.59 -7.42
N TYR A 25 8.70 12.61 -7.24
CA TYR A 25 9.30 12.26 -5.96
C TYR A 25 9.04 13.31 -4.90
N ASN A 26 9.10 12.90 -3.63
CA ASN A 26 8.92 13.75 -2.46
C ASN A 26 7.55 14.44 -2.39
N LYS A 27 6.55 13.90 -3.08
CA LYS A 27 5.17 14.37 -3.09
C LYS A 27 4.24 13.24 -2.73
N VAL A 28 3.16 13.55 -2.03
CA VAL A 28 2.12 12.59 -1.70
C VAL A 28 1.45 12.13 -3.00
N TRP A 29 1.34 10.82 -3.16
CA TRP A 29 0.69 10.18 -4.28
C TRP A 29 -0.28 9.11 -3.78
N ARG A 30 -1.46 9.04 -4.40
CA ARG A 30 -2.58 8.16 -4.04
C ARG A 30 -2.40 6.68 -4.41
N ALA A 31 -1.19 6.32 -4.80
CA ALA A 31 -0.80 4.96 -5.17
C ALA A 31 -1.69 4.28 -6.24
N GLY A 32 -2.30 5.08 -7.12
CA GLY A 32 -3.29 4.66 -8.10
C GLY A 32 -3.64 5.78 -9.09
N ALA A 33 -4.83 5.69 -9.69
CA ALA A 33 -5.38 6.69 -10.60
C ALA A 33 -6.79 7.14 -10.17
N ASN A 34 -7.20 8.36 -10.56
CA ASN A 34 -8.45 8.99 -10.12
C ASN A 34 -8.62 8.96 -8.59
N GLU A 35 -9.48 8.09 -8.05
CA GLU A 35 -9.65 7.88 -6.61
C GLU A 35 -8.38 7.41 -5.91
N ALA A 36 -8.30 7.69 -4.61
CA ALA A 36 -7.29 7.11 -3.76
C ALA A 36 -7.43 5.58 -3.71
N THR A 37 -6.28 4.90 -3.67
CA THR A 37 -6.29 3.46 -3.37
C THR A 37 -6.85 3.26 -1.97
N VAL A 38 -7.78 2.34 -1.79
CA VAL A 38 -8.36 2.02 -0.48
C VAL A 38 -7.90 0.63 -0.08
N ILE A 39 -7.30 0.52 1.10
CA ILE A 39 -6.97 -0.77 1.72
C ILE A 39 -7.87 -0.95 2.93
N THR A 40 -8.60 -2.07 2.99
CA THR A 40 -9.49 -2.40 4.10
C THR A 40 -9.03 -3.66 4.80
N PHE A 41 -9.03 -3.61 6.14
CA PHE A 41 -8.73 -4.74 7.01
C PHE A 41 -9.94 -5.04 7.90
N SER A 42 -10.42 -6.28 7.92
CA SER A 42 -11.58 -6.68 8.75
C SER A 42 -11.24 -6.91 10.22
N THR A 43 -9.95 -7.05 10.55
CA THR A 43 -9.41 -7.20 11.90
C THR A 43 -8.20 -6.28 12.11
N ASP A 44 -7.79 -6.09 13.36
CA ASP A 44 -6.56 -5.36 13.68
C ASP A 44 -5.36 -6.12 13.12
N VAL A 45 -4.41 -5.39 12.53
CA VAL A 45 -3.23 -5.95 11.88
C VAL A 45 -1.95 -5.29 12.37
N LYS A 46 -0.80 -5.85 11.99
CA LYS A 46 0.48 -5.16 12.07
C LYS A 46 1.04 -4.96 10.67
N ILE A 47 1.36 -3.73 10.31
CA ILE A 47 2.04 -3.38 9.07
C ILE A 47 3.52 -3.17 9.40
N ASN A 48 4.41 -4.03 8.87
CA ASN A 48 5.83 -4.05 9.24
C ASN A 48 6.05 -3.99 10.77
N GLY A 49 5.27 -4.74 11.53
CA GLY A 49 5.32 -4.78 13.00
C GLY A 49 4.65 -3.60 13.73
N LYS A 50 4.15 -2.58 13.01
CA LYS A 50 3.39 -1.46 13.60
C LYS A 50 1.90 -1.76 13.61
N LYS A 51 1.25 -1.62 14.76
CA LYS A 51 -0.20 -1.86 14.90
C LYS A 51 -1.00 -0.89 14.03
N LEU A 52 -2.03 -1.41 13.37
CA LEU A 52 -3.05 -0.67 12.66
C LEU A 52 -4.40 -1.31 13.00
N LYS A 53 -5.37 -0.50 13.42
CA LYS A 53 -6.70 -1.02 13.76
C LYS A 53 -7.42 -1.51 12.51
N LYS A 54 -8.45 -2.33 12.70
CA LYS A 54 -9.39 -2.67 11.62
C LYS A 54 -10.04 -1.40 11.07
N GLY A 55 -10.30 -1.38 9.76
CA GLY A 55 -10.92 -0.24 9.09
C GLY A 55 -10.53 -0.13 7.62
N SER A 56 -11.08 0.88 6.96
CA SER A 56 -10.74 1.28 5.59
C SER A 56 -9.85 2.51 5.62
N TYR A 57 -8.77 2.46 4.84
CA TYR A 57 -7.74 3.49 4.83
C TYR A 57 -7.45 3.94 3.41
N GLY A 58 -7.35 5.25 3.23
CA GLY A 58 -6.77 5.84 2.03
C GLY A 58 -5.28 5.53 2.03
N PHE A 59 -4.83 4.83 1.01
CA PHE A 59 -3.44 4.43 0.86
C PHE A 59 -2.69 5.43 0.00
N PHE A 60 -1.79 6.15 0.66
CA PHE A 60 -0.92 7.13 0.03
C PHE A 60 0.53 6.70 0.18
N THR A 61 1.37 7.20 -0.71
CA THR A 61 2.81 7.05 -0.62
C THR A 61 3.50 8.37 -0.87
N ILE A 62 4.71 8.51 -0.32
CA ILE A 62 5.66 9.55 -0.72
C ILE A 62 6.87 8.81 -1.29
N PRO A 63 6.97 8.68 -2.63
CA PRO A 63 8.07 7.99 -3.25
C PRO A 63 9.34 8.83 -3.22
N THR A 64 10.46 8.16 -2.99
CA THR A 64 11.80 8.66 -3.29
C THR A 64 12.53 7.61 -4.14
N GLU A 65 13.80 7.85 -4.48
CA GLU A 65 14.56 6.91 -5.29
C GLU A 65 14.83 5.55 -4.61
N LYS A 66 14.86 5.50 -3.28
CA LYS A 66 15.27 4.29 -2.53
C LYS A 66 14.34 3.90 -1.39
N GLU A 67 13.74 4.89 -0.74
CA GLU A 67 12.92 4.69 0.46
C GLU A 67 11.60 5.42 0.30
N TRP A 68 10.52 4.67 0.40
CA TRP A 68 9.18 5.20 0.28
C TRP A 68 8.56 5.33 1.65
N THR A 69 7.77 6.39 1.82
CA THR A 69 6.83 6.46 2.93
C THR A 69 5.52 5.83 2.48
N LEU A 70 4.98 4.87 3.23
CA LEU A 70 3.62 4.38 3.10
C LEU A 70 2.75 5.04 4.16
N ILE A 71 1.54 5.41 3.78
CA ILE A 71 0.61 6.16 4.60
C ILE A 71 -0.77 5.49 4.53
N PHE A 72 -1.33 5.22 5.70
CA PHE A 72 -2.70 4.76 5.88
C PHE A 72 -3.49 5.90 6.53
N ASN A 73 -4.34 6.56 5.75
CA ASN A 73 -5.08 7.77 6.15
C ASN A 73 -6.55 7.44 6.44
N ASN A 74 -7.11 8.00 7.50
CA ASN A 74 -8.51 7.77 7.92
C ASN A 74 -9.56 8.39 6.98
N ILE A 75 -9.17 9.34 6.10
CA ILE A 75 -10.02 9.83 5.00
C ILE A 75 -9.72 8.97 3.77
N TRP A 76 -10.50 7.92 3.58
CA TRP A 76 -10.26 6.92 2.54
C TRP A 76 -11.00 7.18 1.22
N ASP A 77 -12.20 7.77 1.29
CA ASP A 77 -13.02 8.08 0.12
C ASP A 77 -12.67 9.46 -0.43
N GLN A 78 -11.62 9.55 -1.25
CA GLN A 78 -11.20 10.81 -1.82
C GLN A 78 -10.63 10.70 -3.23
N TRP A 79 -10.97 11.70 -4.04
CA TRP A 79 -10.44 11.84 -5.38
C TRP A 79 -9.05 12.43 -5.36
N GLY A 80 -8.08 11.73 -5.95
CA GLY A 80 -6.72 12.22 -6.04
C GLY A 80 -5.99 12.19 -4.69
N ALA A 81 -5.16 13.21 -4.47
CA ALA A 81 -4.54 13.54 -3.18
C ALA A 81 -4.77 15.01 -2.81
N PHE A 82 -5.79 15.65 -3.42
CA PHE A 82 -6.02 17.10 -3.29
C PHE A 82 -6.57 17.49 -1.92
N THR A 83 -7.31 16.58 -1.30
CA THR A 83 -7.87 16.71 0.05
C THR A 83 -7.04 15.95 1.09
N TYR A 84 -5.85 15.48 0.73
CA TYR A 84 -4.97 14.77 1.67
C TYR A 84 -4.66 15.66 2.88
N ASN A 85 -4.82 15.09 4.07
CA ASN A 85 -4.55 15.75 5.33
C ASN A 85 -3.70 14.84 6.22
N GLU A 86 -2.44 15.21 6.42
CA GLU A 86 -1.46 14.47 7.24
C GLU A 86 -1.93 14.28 8.69
N ALA A 87 -2.74 15.19 9.24
CA ALA A 87 -3.31 15.03 10.58
C ALA A 87 -4.33 13.88 10.69
N LYS A 88 -4.69 13.25 9.55
CA LYS A 88 -5.56 12.07 9.48
C LYS A 88 -4.80 10.78 9.20
N ASP A 89 -3.47 10.82 9.15
CA ASP A 89 -2.64 9.63 9.02
C ASP A 89 -2.74 8.79 10.30
N GLU A 90 -3.29 7.58 10.20
CA GLU A 90 -3.32 6.60 11.29
C GLU A 90 -1.96 5.92 11.43
N LEU A 91 -1.31 5.65 10.29
CA LEU A 91 -0.01 5.02 10.25
C LEU A 91 0.83 5.57 9.10
N ARG A 92 2.09 5.88 9.42
CA ARG A 92 3.12 6.29 8.47
C ARG A 92 4.38 5.49 8.71
N ILE A 93 4.83 4.74 7.70
CA ILE A 93 6.01 3.88 7.81
C ILE A 93 6.94 4.04 6.61
N LYS A 94 8.22 3.76 6.81
CA LYS A 94 9.22 3.75 5.75
C LYS A 94 9.47 2.32 5.27
N VAL A 95 9.58 2.15 3.96
CA VAL A 95 9.91 0.89 3.30
C VAL A 95 10.90 1.13 2.18
N LYS A 96 11.74 0.13 1.87
CA LYS A 96 12.64 0.20 0.72
C LYS A 96 11.90 -0.23 -0.53
N SER A 97 11.97 0.58 -1.58
CA SER A 97 11.59 0.12 -2.92
C SER A 97 12.68 -0.81 -3.46
N VAL A 98 12.28 -1.81 -4.22
CA VAL A 98 13.20 -2.74 -4.88
C VAL A 98 12.96 -2.75 -6.38
N LYS A 99 13.99 -3.14 -7.14
CA LYS A 99 13.85 -3.37 -8.57
C LYS A 99 12.86 -4.50 -8.82
N ASN A 100 12.08 -4.36 -9.88
CA ASN A 100 11.11 -5.35 -10.32
C ASN A 100 11.23 -5.62 -11.83
N ILE A 101 10.68 -6.75 -12.25
CA ILE A 101 10.40 -6.98 -13.67
C ILE A 101 9.46 -5.90 -14.20
N PHE A 102 9.64 -5.51 -15.45
CA PHE A 102 8.80 -4.49 -16.06
C PHE A 102 7.32 -4.89 -15.99
N THR A 103 6.50 -4.00 -15.44
CA THR A 103 5.08 -4.21 -15.21
C THR A 103 4.30 -3.05 -15.82
N GLU A 104 3.67 -3.27 -16.97
CA GLU A 104 2.97 -2.23 -17.73
C GLU A 104 1.85 -1.56 -16.92
N TRP A 105 1.05 -2.35 -16.21
CA TRP A 105 -0.12 -1.86 -15.49
C TRP A 105 0.06 -2.05 -14.00
N LEU A 106 -0.07 -0.95 -13.24
CA LEU A 106 0.02 -0.96 -11.77
C LEU A 106 -0.85 -2.09 -11.20
N ASN A 107 -0.31 -2.91 -10.32
CA ASN A 107 -1.09 -3.92 -9.62
C ASN A 107 -0.62 -4.09 -8.18
N TYR A 108 -1.51 -4.62 -7.37
CA TYR A 108 -1.21 -5.08 -6.03
C TYR A 108 -1.25 -6.61 -5.98
N SER A 109 -0.21 -7.22 -5.40
CA SER A 109 -0.14 -8.67 -5.20
C SER A 109 0.02 -9.02 -3.73
N PHE A 110 -0.43 -10.21 -3.36
CA PHE A 110 -0.20 -10.82 -2.06
C PHE A 110 0.83 -11.93 -2.25
N ASP A 111 2.08 -11.64 -1.89
CA ASP A 111 3.22 -12.53 -2.03
C ASP A 111 3.56 -13.16 -0.66
N LYS A 112 4.39 -14.22 -0.66
CA LYS A 112 5.02 -14.81 0.55
C LYS A 112 4.05 -15.03 1.72
N MET A 113 2.89 -15.63 1.43
CA MET A 113 1.90 -15.93 2.47
C MET A 113 2.43 -17.01 3.43
N ASN A 114 2.33 -16.73 4.72
CA ASN A 114 2.58 -17.67 5.79
C ASN A 114 1.27 -17.90 6.55
N VAL A 115 0.63 -19.04 6.28
CA VAL A 115 -0.65 -19.42 6.88
C VAL A 115 -0.39 -20.56 7.86
N GLN A 116 -0.69 -20.28 9.12
CA GLN A 116 -0.51 -21.13 10.28
C GLN A 116 -1.88 -21.54 10.86
N LYS A 117 -1.85 -22.46 11.81
CA LYS A 117 -3.04 -22.88 12.58
C LYS A 117 -3.58 -21.71 13.43
N ALA A 118 -4.86 -21.81 13.83
CA ALA A 118 -5.50 -20.89 14.76
C ALA A 118 -4.64 -20.69 16.04
N GLY A 119 -4.65 -19.47 16.59
CA GLY A 119 -3.82 -19.09 17.73
C GLY A 119 -2.37 -18.72 17.39
N LYS A 120 -1.95 -18.81 16.12
CA LYS A 120 -0.64 -18.32 15.65
C LYS A 120 -0.77 -17.08 14.75
N THR A 121 0.35 -16.39 14.56
CA THR A 121 0.44 -15.24 13.64
C THR A 121 0.52 -15.73 12.20
N ASN A 122 -0.40 -15.24 11.37
CA ASN A 122 -0.34 -15.37 9.92
C ASN A 122 0.25 -14.11 9.31
N SER A 123 0.86 -14.21 8.13
CA SER A 123 1.36 -13.03 7.43
C SER A 123 1.29 -13.16 5.91
N ALA A 124 1.33 -12.01 5.25
CA ALA A 124 1.49 -11.89 3.81
C ALA A 124 2.33 -10.64 3.49
N VAL A 125 3.02 -10.65 2.36
CA VAL A 125 3.71 -9.46 1.84
C VAL A 125 2.87 -8.87 0.74
N ILE A 126 2.29 -7.69 0.98
CA ILE A 126 1.59 -6.93 -0.05
C ILE A 126 2.62 -6.15 -0.86
N CYS A 127 2.53 -6.22 -2.17
CA CYS A 127 3.45 -5.55 -3.09
C CYS A 127 2.66 -4.61 -4.01
N LEU A 128 3.03 -3.32 -4.04
CA LEU A 128 2.72 -2.46 -5.19
C LEU A 128 3.75 -2.75 -6.29
N ASN A 129 3.28 -3.12 -7.48
CA ASN A 129 4.11 -3.42 -8.64
C ASN A 129 3.74 -2.49 -9.79
N TRP A 130 4.68 -1.66 -10.26
CA TRP A 130 4.47 -0.84 -11.45
C TRP A 130 5.78 -0.41 -12.10
N GLU A 131 5.82 -0.43 -13.44
CA GLU A 131 7.03 -0.18 -14.22
C GLU A 131 8.16 -1.11 -13.72
N ASN A 132 9.33 -0.60 -13.33
CA ASN A 132 10.45 -1.41 -12.83
C ASN A 132 10.61 -1.36 -11.30
N ILE A 133 9.57 -0.94 -10.57
CA ILE A 133 9.58 -0.83 -9.11
C ILE A 133 8.58 -1.79 -8.48
N LYS A 134 9.02 -2.43 -7.39
CA LYS A 134 8.19 -3.16 -6.43
C LYS A 134 8.35 -2.50 -5.06
N VAL A 135 7.23 -2.29 -4.36
CA VAL A 135 7.21 -1.74 -3.00
C VAL A 135 6.54 -2.75 -2.07
N PRO A 136 7.32 -3.58 -1.37
CA PRO A 136 6.78 -4.60 -0.48
C PRO A 136 6.55 -4.06 0.94
N PHE A 137 5.47 -4.50 1.58
CA PHE A 137 5.28 -4.38 3.02
C PHE A 137 4.56 -5.62 3.58
N THR A 138 4.95 -6.02 4.78
CA THR A 138 4.39 -7.17 5.47
C THR A 138 3.14 -6.77 6.23
N VAL A 139 2.08 -7.55 6.08
CA VAL A 139 0.91 -7.53 6.95
C VAL A 139 0.92 -8.79 7.80
N GLU A 140 0.84 -8.63 9.11
CA GLU A 140 0.69 -9.73 10.06
C GLU A 140 -0.69 -9.63 10.72
N VAL A 141 -1.32 -10.78 10.90
CA VAL A 141 -2.63 -10.89 11.53
C VAL A 141 -2.57 -11.95 12.63
N GLU A 142 -3.12 -11.63 13.79
CA GLU A 142 -3.28 -12.59 14.87
C GLU A 142 -4.65 -13.25 14.71
N THR A 143 -4.67 -14.49 14.22
CA THR A 143 -5.93 -15.24 14.17
C THR A 143 -6.28 -15.73 15.57
N LYS A 144 -7.26 -15.07 16.18
CA LYS A 144 -7.96 -15.59 17.35
C LYS A 144 -8.70 -16.88 16.96
N GLU A 145 -8.76 -17.81 17.89
CA GLU A 145 -9.53 -19.06 17.77
C GLU A 145 -10.98 -18.80 17.36
#